data_AF-A0A2V6WSD3-F1
#
_entry.id   AF-A0A2V6WSD3-F1
#
_cell.length_a   1.000
_cell.length_b   1.000
_cell.length_c   1.000
_cell.angle_alpha   90.00
_cell.angle_beta   90.00
_cell.angle_gamma   90.00
#
_symmetry.space_group_name_H-M   'P 1'
#
loop_
_entity.id
_entity.type
_entity.pdbx_description
1 polymer ?
#
loop_
_entity_poly.entity_id
_entity_poly.type
_entity_poly.pdbx_seq_one_letter_code
_entity_poly.pdbx_strand_id
1 'polypeptide(L)'
;SARRAMRDPLTRLSILLRKLIMWDIARWNNADRVVDVVYRFGGRLAFTRVGGALVVLLALAGIVVWFRELGTGRHGLATVQGSYALGILALTVLQVLSISVHEAGHALAIRHFGRRVRRLGLMIYYLFPAAYVDSTDMAMATRGQRIVV
;
A
#
# COMPACT_ATOMS: atom_id res chain seq x y z
N SER A 1 -3.41 8.31 36.72
CA SER A 1 -2.07 7.70 36.85
C SER A 1 -1.99 6.45 35.96
N ALA A 2 -1.30 6.54 34.82
CA ALA A 2 -1.25 5.52 33.76
C ALA A 2 -0.79 4.12 34.22
N ARG A 3 -0.13 4.03 35.38
CA ARG A 3 0.33 2.77 35.98
C ARG A 3 -0.79 1.92 36.59
N ARG A 4 -1.99 2.46 36.86
CA ARG A 4 -3.16 1.69 37.36
C ARG A 4 -3.96 1.02 36.22
N ALA A 5 -4.01 1.61 35.04
CA ALA A 5 -4.73 1.06 33.88
C ALA A 5 -4.06 -0.19 33.27
N MET A 6 -2.75 -0.37 33.47
CA MET A 6 -2.01 -1.54 32.95
C MET A 6 -2.20 -2.85 33.76
N ARG A 7 -2.91 -2.79 34.89
CA ARG A 7 -3.19 -3.95 35.75
C ARG A 7 -4.50 -4.66 35.41
N ASP A 8 -5.30 -4.09 34.52
CA ASP A 8 -6.58 -4.65 34.14
C ASP A 8 -6.39 -5.77 33.09
N PRO A 9 -6.80 -7.03 33.35
CA PRO A 9 -6.62 -8.15 32.41
C PRO A 9 -7.30 -7.87 31.06
N LEU A 10 -8.40 -7.11 31.05
CA LEU A 10 -9.10 -6.71 29.84
C LEU A 10 -8.28 -5.73 28.97
N THR A 11 -7.50 -4.84 29.60
CA THR A 11 -6.62 -3.91 28.90
C THR A 11 -5.41 -4.64 28.31
N ARG A 12 -4.86 -5.63 29.03
CA ARG A 12 -3.78 -6.48 28.48
C ARG A 12 -4.26 -7.34 27.32
N LEU A 13 -5.44 -7.95 27.46
CA LEU A 13 -6.04 -8.78 26.42
C LEU A 13 -6.33 -7.97 25.16
N SER A 14 -6.93 -6.79 25.28
CA SER A 14 -7.18 -5.91 24.14
C SER A 14 -5.89 -5.43 23.45
N ILE A 15 -4.82 -5.13 24.19
CA ILE A 15 -3.52 -4.78 23.60
C ILE A 15 -2.91 -5.99 22.87
N LEU A 16 -3.00 -7.19 23.43
CA LEU A 16 -2.52 -8.43 22.81
C LEU A 16 -3.30 -8.76 21.53
N LEU A 17 -4.63 -8.70 21.58
CA LEU A 17 -5.50 -8.90 20.42
C LEU A 17 -5.21 -7.87 19.33
N ARG A 18 -5.00 -6.61 19.70
CA ARG A 18 -4.67 -5.56 18.74
C ARG A 18 -3.30 -5.77 18.09
N LYS A 19 -2.31 -6.27 18.83
CA LYS A 19 -1.00 -6.67 18.29
C LYS A 19 -1.08 -7.90 17.37
N LEU A 20 -2.05 -8.78 17.58
CA LEU A 20 -2.28 -9.95 16.74
C LEU A 20 -2.93 -9.58 15.39
N ILE A 21 -3.78 -8.56 15.39
CA ILE A 21 -4.47 -8.05 14.19
C ILE A 21 -3.60 -7.06 13.41
N MET A 22 -2.84 -6.22 14.11
CA MET A 22 -1.95 -5.21 13.55
C MET A 22 -0.57 -5.33 14.16
N TRP A 23 0.36 -5.91 13.38
CA TRP A 23 1.75 -6.03 13.78
C TRP A 23 2.65 -5.23 12.84
N ASP A 24 3.28 -4.16 13.35
CA ASP A 24 4.30 -3.43 12.60
C ASP A 24 5.56 -4.29 12.43
N ILE A 25 5.93 -4.58 11.17
CA ILE A 25 7.18 -5.28 10.85
C ILE A 25 8.32 -4.27 10.72
N ALA A 26 8.11 -3.23 9.92
CA ALA A 26 9.12 -2.24 9.61
C ALA A 26 8.50 -0.84 9.56
N ARG A 27 9.18 0.14 10.15
CA ARG A 27 8.75 1.54 10.14
C ARG A 27 9.94 2.45 9.88
N TRP A 28 9.80 3.31 8.88
CA TRP A 28 10.75 4.37 8.55
C TRP A 28 10.17 5.72 8.93
N ASN A 29 10.68 6.31 10.01
CA ASN A 29 10.22 7.59 10.56
C ASN A 29 10.75 8.84 9.81
N ASN A 30 11.42 8.65 8.67
CA ASN A 30 11.96 9.74 7.83
C ASN A 30 11.83 9.40 6.34
N ALA A 31 10.63 8.98 5.96
CA ALA A 31 10.29 8.59 4.59
C ALA A 31 10.39 9.73 3.57
N ASP A 32 10.27 10.99 4.01
CA ASP A 32 10.21 12.15 3.13
C ASP A 32 11.40 12.24 2.15
N ARG A 33 12.62 11.92 2.60
CA ARG A 33 13.80 11.94 1.71
C ARG A 33 13.72 10.88 0.62
N VAL A 34 13.27 9.68 0.96
CA VAL A 34 13.14 8.58 -0.01
C VAL A 34 12.07 8.92 -1.03
N VAL A 35 10.91 9.39 -0.56
CA VAL A 35 9.81 9.83 -1.42
C VAL A 35 10.24 10.99 -2.31
N ASP A 36 11.00 11.96 -1.79
CA ASP A 36 11.50 13.08 -2.58
C ASP A 36 12.47 12.64 -3.68
N VAL A 37 13.39 11.71 -3.38
CA VAL A 37 14.30 11.15 -4.39
C VAL A 37 13.51 10.44 -5.49
N VAL A 38 12.55 9.59 -5.12
CA VAL A 38 11.71 8.86 -6.10
C VAL A 38 10.86 9.84 -6.93
N TYR A 39 10.28 10.85 -6.29
CA TYR A 39 9.50 11.88 -6.95
C TYR A 39 10.33 12.67 -7.98
N ARG A 40 11.55 13.07 -7.60
CA ARG A 40 12.47 13.80 -8.49
C ARG A 40 13.03 12.95 -9.62
N PHE A 41 13.31 11.67 -9.37
CA PHE A 41 13.90 10.76 -10.36
C PHE A 41 12.92 10.38 -11.47
N GLY A 42 11.63 10.23 -11.14
CA GLY A 42 10.63 9.87 -12.15
C GLY A 42 9.18 9.99 -11.71
N GLY A 43 8.89 10.00 -10.41
CA GLY A 43 7.51 10.07 -9.90
C GLY A 43 6.75 11.31 -10.37
N ARG A 44 7.44 12.44 -10.61
CA ARG A 44 6.85 13.65 -11.18
C ARG A 44 6.23 13.44 -12.57
N LEU A 45 6.71 12.47 -13.34
CA LEU A 45 6.21 12.20 -14.69
C LEU A 45 4.77 11.68 -14.65
N ALA A 46 4.42 10.89 -13.64
CA ALA A 46 3.07 10.34 -13.47
C ALA A 46 2.00 11.44 -13.29
N PHE A 47 2.38 12.62 -12.77
CA PHE A 47 1.47 13.76 -12.59
C PHE A 47 1.43 14.72 -13.78
N THR A 48 2.19 14.44 -14.85
CA THR A 48 2.02 15.15 -16.12
C THR A 48 0.81 14.60 -16.87
N ARG A 49 0.20 15.40 -17.76
CA ARG A 49 -0.94 14.94 -18.58
C ARG A 49 -0.63 13.67 -19.37
N VAL A 50 0.58 13.60 -19.94
CA VAL A 50 1.04 12.45 -20.72
C VAL A 50 1.31 11.24 -19.82
N GLY A 51 2.05 11.42 -18.73
CA GLY A 51 2.34 10.30 -17.82
C GLY A 51 1.09 9.75 -17.15
N GLY A 52 0.16 10.61 -16.72
CA GLY A 52 -1.13 10.18 -16.19
C GLY A 52 -1.94 9.40 -17.23
N ALA A 53 -1.98 9.86 -18.49
CA ALA A 53 -2.62 9.13 -19.58
C ALA A 53 -1.97 7.76 -19.81
N LEU A 54 -0.63 7.67 -19.80
CA LEU A 54 0.09 6.41 -19.94
C LEU A 54 -0.20 5.44 -18.79
N VAL A 55 -0.31 5.92 -17.55
CA VAL A 55 -0.67 5.10 -16.39
C VAL A 55 -2.10 4.56 -16.54
N VAL A 56 -3.05 5.41 -16.96
CA VAL A 56 -4.43 4.98 -17.23
C VAL A 56 -4.49 3.96 -18.36
N LEU A 57 -3.77 4.19 -19.47
CA LEU A 57 -3.70 3.25 -20.59
C LEU A 57 -3.09 1.91 -20.16
N LEU A 58 -2.03 1.93 -19.35
CA LEU A 58 -1.42 0.73 -18.80
C LEU A 58 -2.40 -0.05 -17.90
N ALA A 59 -3.16 0.65 -17.04
CA ALA A 59 -4.16 0.04 -16.19
C ALA A 59 -5.29 -0.61 -17.01
N LEU A 60 -5.80 0.10 -18.03
CA LEU A 60 -6.81 -0.43 -18.95
C LEU A 60 -6.30 -1.64 -19.74
N ALA A 61 -5.07 -1.57 -20.25
CA ALA A 61 -4.44 -2.69 -20.95
C ALA A 61 -4.30 -3.92 -20.03
N GLY A 62 -3.89 -3.70 -18.77
CA GLY A 62 -3.83 -4.76 -17.76
C GLY A 62 -5.18 -5.43 -17.51
N ILE A 63 -6.26 -4.64 -17.40
CA ILE A 63 -7.64 -5.15 -17.25
C ILE A 63 -8.03 -5.99 -18.47
N VAL A 64 -7.76 -5.51 -19.70
CA VAL A 64 -8.07 -6.23 -20.93
C VAL A 64 -7.32 -7.56 -21.01
N VAL A 65 -6.02 -7.56 -20.69
CA VAL A 65 -5.21 -8.78 -20.65
C VAL A 65 -5.74 -9.75 -19.60
N TRP A 66 -6.09 -9.27 -18.41
CA TRP A 66 -6.64 -10.10 -17.34
C TRP A 66 -7.94 -10.81 -17.76
N PHE A 67 -8.88 -10.08 -18.38
CA PHE A 67 -10.12 -10.69 -18.88
C PHE A 67 -9.88 -11.72 -20.00
N ARG A 68 -8.93 -11.43 -20.90
CA ARG A 68 -8.55 -12.38 -21.96
C ARG A 68 -7.97 -13.66 -21.36
N GLU A 69 -7.04 -13.54 -20.43
CA GLU A 69 -6.41 -14.69 -19.78
C GLU A 69 -7.43 -15.51 -18.97
N LEU A 70 -8.36 -14.85 -18.26
CA LEU A 70 -9.48 -15.53 -17.58
C LEU A 70 -10.30 -16.39 -18.54
N GLY A 71 -10.60 -15.87 -19.74
CA GLY A 71 -11.39 -16.56 -20.75
C GLY A 71 -10.70 -17.78 -21.37
N THR A 72 -9.36 -17.83 -21.35
CA THR A 72 -8.61 -18.99 -21.89
C THR A 72 -8.63 -20.21 -20.97
N GLY A 73 -8.90 -20.02 -19.67
CA GLY A 73 -8.85 -21.10 -18.67
C GLY A 73 -7.48 -21.75 -18.49
N ARG A 74 -6.42 -21.19 -19.09
CA ARG A 74 -5.08 -21.81 -19.14
C ARG A 74 -4.33 -21.74 -17.81
N HIS A 75 -4.72 -20.82 -16.93
CA HIS A 75 -4.09 -20.55 -15.66
C HIS A 75 -5.11 -20.70 -14.53
N GLY A 76 -4.79 -21.51 -13.52
CA GLY A 76 -5.61 -21.60 -12.32
C GLY A 76 -5.49 -20.32 -11.49
N LEU A 77 -6.61 -19.82 -10.96
CA LEU A 77 -6.64 -18.57 -10.18
C LEU A 77 -5.76 -18.63 -8.93
N ALA A 78 -5.65 -19.80 -8.31
CA ALA A 78 -4.94 -20.02 -7.05
C ALA A 78 -3.91 -21.16 -7.13
N THR A 79 -3.59 -21.64 -8.34
CA THR A 79 -2.62 -22.71 -8.54
C THR A 79 -1.55 -22.28 -9.53
N VAL A 80 -0.30 -22.56 -9.17
CA VAL A 80 0.84 -22.39 -10.07
C VAL A 80 1.41 -23.77 -10.31
N GLN A 81 1.40 -24.21 -11.58
CA GLN A 81 1.84 -25.56 -11.98
C GLN A 81 1.14 -26.69 -11.19
N GLY A 82 -0.14 -26.52 -10.85
CA GLY A 82 -0.92 -27.49 -10.07
C GLY A 82 -0.71 -27.43 -8.55
N SER A 83 0.21 -26.59 -8.05
CA SER A 83 0.46 -26.42 -6.61
C SER A 83 -0.32 -25.22 -6.04
N TYR A 84 -1.15 -25.50 -5.03
CA TYR A 84 -1.84 -24.47 -4.25
C TYR A 84 -0.88 -23.68 -3.36
N ALA A 85 0.17 -24.31 -2.82
CA ALA A 85 1.15 -23.63 -1.97
C ALA A 85 1.90 -22.55 -2.75
N LEU A 86 2.31 -22.86 -3.98
CA LEU A 86 2.95 -21.88 -4.87
C LEU A 86 1.98 -20.79 -5.31
N GLY A 87 0.70 -21.14 -5.56
CA GLY A 87 -0.32 -20.15 -5.89
C GLY A 87 -0.60 -19.16 -4.76
N ILE A 88 -0.75 -19.63 -3.52
CA ILE A 88 -0.94 -18.78 -2.35
C ILE A 88 0.28 -17.88 -2.12
N LEU A 89 1.49 -18.43 -2.25
CA LEU A 89 2.73 -17.65 -2.13
C LEU A 89 2.79 -16.56 -3.20
N ALA A 90 2.52 -16.91 -4.47
CA ALA A 90 2.53 -15.96 -5.58
C ALA A 90 1.48 -14.86 -5.39
N LEU A 91 0.25 -15.21 -4.99
CA LEU A 91 -0.81 -14.25 -4.71
C LEU A 91 -0.47 -13.34 -3.54
N THR A 92 0.17 -13.87 -2.50
CA THR A 92 0.60 -13.07 -1.34
C THR A 92 1.69 -12.09 -1.73
N VAL A 93 2.69 -12.52 -2.51
CA VAL A 93 3.73 -11.63 -3.04
C VAL A 93 3.11 -10.55 -3.93
N LEU A 94 2.21 -10.94 -4.84
CA LEU A 94 1.53 -10.02 -5.74
C LEU A 94 0.67 -9.01 -4.97
N GLN A 95 -0.02 -9.45 -3.90
CA GLN A 95 -0.78 -8.59 -3.01
C GLN A 95 0.12 -7.55 -2.33
N VAL A 96 1.27 -7.95 -1.79
CA VAL A 96 2.24 -7.04 -1.17
C VAL A 96 2.78 -6.03 -2.18
N LEU A 97 3.11 -6.49 -3.38
CA LEU A 97 3.59 -5.61 -4.45
C LEU A 97 2.51 -4.62 -4.87
N SER A 98 1.27 -5.09 -5.07
CA SER A 98 0.13 -4.27 -5.44
C SER A 98 -0.14 -3.16 -4.42
N ILE A 99 -0.26 -3.52 -3.13
CA ILE A 99 -0.47 -2.51 -2.07
C ILE A 99 0.73 -1.58 -1.94
N SER A 100 1.96 -2.06 -2.10
CA SER A 100 3.16 -1.20 -2.06
C SER A 100 3.16 -0.16 -3.17
N VAL A 101 2.75 -0.55 -4.39
CA VAL A 101 2.61 0.38 -5.53
C VAL A 101 1.47 1.37 -5.28
N HIS A 102 0.34 0.92 -4.74
CA HIS A 102 -0.78 1.79 -4.37
C HIS A 102 -0.36 2.87 -3.35
N GLU A 103 0.27 2.45 -2.25
CA GLU A 103 0.79 3.36 -1.24
C GLU A 103 1.90 4.27 -1.77
N ALA A 104 2.75 3.79 -2.68
CA ALA A 104 3.72 4.64 -3.36
C ALA A 104 3.03 5.74 -4.19
N GLY A 105 1.89 5.43 -4.83
CA GLY A 105 1.03 6.41 -5.48
C GLY A 105 0.57 7.51 -4.52
N HIS A 106 0.05 7.12 -3.34
CA HIS A 106 -0.31 8.06 -2.28
C HIS A 106 0.85 8.95 -1.86
N ALA A 107 2.02 8.35 -1.59
CA ALA A 107 3.21 9.10 -1.19
C ALA A 107 3.62 10.14 -2.25
N LEU A 108 3.62 9.75 -3.52
CA LEU A 108 3.98 10.63 -4.62
C LEU A 108 2.95 11.74 -4.82
N ALA A 109 1.65 11.45 -4.66
CA ALA A 109 0.58 12.44 -4.75
C ALA A 109 0.66 13.47 -3.61
N ILE A 110 0.91 13.02 -2.38
CA ILE A 110 1.17 13.90 -1.22
C ILE A 110 2.36 14.81 -1.52
N ARG A 111 3.47 14.24 -2.03
CA ARG A 111 4.67 15.02 -2.38
C ARG A 111 4.41 16.01 -3.52
N HIS A 112 3.62 15.62 -4.52
CA HIS A 112 3.24 16.47 -5.65
C HIS A 112 2.53 17.76 -5.20
N PHE A 113 1.67 17.66 -4.17
CA PHE A 113 0.99 18.81 -3.58
C PHE A 113 1.81 19.57 -2.53
N GLY A 114 3.12 19.31 -2.43
CA GLY A 114 4.03 19.99 -1.51
C GLY A 114 3.88 19.57 -0.05
N ARG A 115 3.22 18.45 0.22
CA ARG A 115 3.01 17.89 1.57
C ARG A 115 4.05 16.83 1.89
N ARG A 116 4.17 16.48 3.18
CA ARG A 116 5.23 15.59 3.67
C ARG A 116 4.72 14.20 4.04
N VAL A 117 5.46 13.19 3.61
CA VAL A 117 5.22 11.79 4.05
C VAL A 117 6.10 11.54 5.27
N ARG A 118 5.48 11.58 6.45
CA ARG A 118 6.21 11.48 7.73
C ARG A 118 6.69 10.06 8.00
N ARG A 119 5.89 9.06 7.63
CA ARG A 119 6.17 7.65 7.90
C ARG A 119 5.78 6.78 6.73
N LEU A 120 6.60 5.76 6.49
CA LEU A 120 6.33 4.62 5.64
C LEU A 120 6.56 3.36 6.46
N GLY A 121 5.82 2.29 6.18
CA GLY A 121 6.09 1.01 6.83
C GLY A 121 5.45 -0.18 6.17
N LEU A 122 5.81 -1.34 6.70
CA LEU A 122 5.19 -2.63 6.44
C LEU A 122 4.58 -3.14 7.73
N MET A 123 3.34 -3.58 7.68
CA MET A 123 2.63 -4.21 8.79
C MET A 123 1.95 -5.49 8.33
N ILE A 124 1.70 -6.41 9.26
CA ILE A 124 0.70 -7.44 9.07
C ILE A 124 -0.64 -6.84 9.48
N TYR A 125 -1.57 -6.78 8.53
CA TYR A 125 -2.95 -6.35 8.71
C TYR A 125 -3.87 -7.54 8.41
N TYR A 126 -4.60 -8.03 9.41
CA TYR A 126 -5.45 -9.24 9.29
C TYR A 126 -4.72 -10.45 8.68
N LEU A 127 -3.54 -10.79 9.22
CA LEU A 127 -2.67 -11.89 8.76
C LEU A 127 -2.05 -11.70 7.37
N PHE A 128 -2.35 -10.61 6.66
CA PHE A 128 -1.73 -10.29 5.38
C PHE A 128 -0.69 -9.18 5.51
N PRO A 129 0.49 -9.32 4.89
CA PRO A 129 1.46 -8.25 4.79
C PRO A 129 0.90 -7.09 3.95
N ALA A 130 0.99 -5.89 4.49
CA ALA A 130 0.49 -4.66 3.90
C ALA A 130 1.51 -3.53 4.09
N ALA A 131 1.75 -2.77 3.01
CA ALA A 131 2.46 -1.51 3.10
C ALA A 131 1.52 -0.40 3.57
N TYR A 132 2.08 0.66 4.15
CA TYR A 132 1.33 1.87 4.47
C TYR A 132 2.14 3.15 4.32
N VAL A 133 1.45 4.20 3.88
CA VAL A 133 1.87 5.60 3.93
C VAL A 133 1.11 6.34 5.01
N ASP A 134 1.83 7.13 5.80
CA ASP A 134 1.19 8.13 6.67
C ASP A 134 0.73 9.34 5.83
N SER A 135 -0.56 9.34 5.51
CA SER A 135 -1.26 10.41 4.78
C SER A 135 -1.89 11.47 5.67
N THR A 136 -1.60 11.48 6.98
CA THR A 136 -2.23 12.41 7.95
C THR A 136 -2.09 13.88 7.54
N ASP A 137 -0.96 14.24 6.92
CA ASP A 137 -0.70 15.62 6.45
C ASP A 137 -1.71 16.05 5.38
N MET A 138 -2.32 15.11 4.65
CA MET A 138 -3.31 15.36 3.61
C MET A 138 -4.69 15.78 4.16
N ALA A 139 -4.97 15.54 5.44
CA ALA A 139 -6.23 15.95 6.06
C ALA A 139 -6.46 17.48 5.99
N MET A 140 -5.37 18.26 5.97
CA MET A 140 -5.39 19.73 5.84
C MET A 140 -5.40 20.21 4.38
N ALA A 141 -5.58 19.31 3.41
CA ALA A 141 -5.59 19.63 1.98
C ALA A 141 -6.98 20.01 1.47
N THR A 142 -7.01 20.70 0.31
CA THR A 142 -8.26 21.01 -0.36
C THR A 142 -8.96 19.73 -0.83
N ARG A 143 -10.29 19.81 -1.06
CA ARG A 143 -11.08 18.64 -1.51
C ARG A 143 -10.51 18.01 -2.79
N GLY A 144 -10.12 18.83 -3.77
CA GLY A 144 -9.55 18.32 -5.04
C GLY A 144 -8.24 17.57 -4.84
N GLN A 145 -7.37 18.06 -3.96
CA GLN A 145 -6.11 17.40 -3.64
C GLN A 145 -6.34 16.05 -2.96
N ARG A 146 -7.31 15.97 -2.04
CA ARG A 146 -7.65 14.73 -1.31
C ARG A 146 -8.23 13.62 -2.18
N ILE A 147 -8.72 13.93 -3.39
CA ILE A 147 -9.26 12.94 -4.33
C ILE A 147 -8.14 12.27 -5.15
N VAL A 148 -7.00 12.95 -5.29
CA VAL A 148 -5.87 12.46 -6.10
C VAL A 148 -4.97 11.50 -5.31
N VAL A 149 -5.00 11.59 -3.97
CA VAL A 149 -4.44 10.60 -3.05
C VAL A 149 -5.51 9.54 -2.88
#